data_AF-A0A957XZ63-F1
#
_entry.id   AF-A0A957XZ63-F1
#
_cell.length_a   1.000
_cell.length_b   1.000
_cell.length_c   1.000
_cell.angle_alpha   90.00
_cell.angle_beta   90.00
_cell.angle_gamma   90.00
#
_symmetry.space_group_name_H-M   'P 1'
#
loop_
_entity.id
_entity.type
_entity.pdbx_description
1 polymer ?
#
loop_
_entity_poly.entity_id
_entity_poly.type
_entity_poly.pdbx_seq_one_letter_code
_entity_poly.pdbx_strand_id
1 'polypeptide(L)' 'LLLGDVMSELDSGRRGMLLEALDGVKQAVVTTTDWGDFTPRFRATARCYRVAGGCIEESNEPSQPE' A
#
# COMPACT_ATOMS: atom_id res chain seq x y z
N LEU A 1 7.83 9.66 4.83
CA LEU A 1 6.58 10.20 4.25
C LEU A 1 5.41 9.42 4.85
N LEU A 2 4.27 10.06 5.15
CA LEU A 2 3.03 9.38 5.55
C LEU A 2 1.93 9.73 4.55
N LEU A 3 1.27 8.71 4.00
CA LEU A 3 0.18 8.86 3.03
C LEU A 3 -1.07 8.16 3.58
N GLY A 4 -2.09 8.97 3.87
CA GLY A 4 -3.37 8.53 4.46
C GLY A 4 -4.42 8.29 3.38
N ASP A 5 -4.68 7.02 3.04
CA ASP A 5 -5.71 6.59 2.07
C ASP A 5 -5.73 7.27 0.69
N VAL A 6 -4.67 8.00 0.32
CA VAL A 6 -4.60 8.76 -0.94
C VAL A 6 -4.74 7.89 -2.19
N MET A 7 -4.51 6.58 -2.08
CA MET A 7 -4.55 5.67 -3.22
C MET A 7 -5.98 5.41 -3.72
N SER A 8 -6.97 5.47 -2.82
CA SER A 8 -8.38 5.27 -3.14
C SER A 8 -8.94 6.41 -4.01
N GLU A 9 -8.39 7.61 -3.87
CA GLU A 9 -8.80 8.82 -4.61
C GLU A 9 -8.16 8.97 -5.99
N LEU A 10 -7.13 8.19 -6.30
CA LEU A 10 -6.36 8.29 -7.54
C LEU A 10 -6.87 7.30 -8.58
N ASP A 11 -6.87 7.72 -9.85
CA ASP A 11 -7.01 6.81 -10.98
C ASP A 11 -5.74 5.95 -11.16
N SER A 12 -5.83 4.88 -11.95
CA SER A 12 -4.74 3.92 -12.16
C SER A 12 -3.45 4.55 -12.68
N GLY A 13 -3.54 5.59 -13.50
CA GLY A 13 -2.38 6.32 -14.01
C GLY A 13 -1.69 7.13 -12.93
N ARG A 14 -2.46 7.86 -12.11
CA ARG A 14 -1.92 8.63 -10.99
C ARG A 14 -1.35 7.75 -9.87
N ARG A 15 -1.97 6.59 -9.60
CA ARG A 15 -1.41 5.59 -8.67
C ARG A 15 -0.03 5.14 -9.13
N GLY A 16 0.14 4.84 -10.42
CA GLY A 16 1.42 4.46 -11.00
C GLY A 16 2.52 5.51 -10.75
N MET A 17 2.24 6.77 -11.05
CA MET A 17 3.19 7.87 -10.81
C MET A 17 3.56 8.04 -9.34
N LEU A 18 2.59 7.88 -8.43
CA LEU A 18 2.85 7.95 -6.99
C LEU A 18 3.76 6.80 -6.53
N LEU A 19 3.53 5.58 -7.02
CA LEU A 19 4.38 4.42 -6.70
C LEU A 19 5.81 4.63 -7.19
N GLU A 20 6.01 5.18 -8.39
CA GLU A 20 7.34 5.54 -8.90
C GLU A 20 8.02 6.60 -8.03
N ALA A 21 7.28 7.61 -7.57
CA ALA A 21 7.83 8.62 -6.66
C ALA A 21 8.24 8.01 -5.30
N LEU A 22 7.54 6.97 -4.82
CA LEU A 22 7.84 6.29 -3.57
C LEU A 22 9.13 5.46 -3.63
N ASP A 23 9.51 4.92 -4.79
CA ASP A 23 10.77 4.15 -4.98
C ASP A 23 12.02 4.99 -4.62
N GLY A 24 11.96 6.32 -4.72
CA GLY A 24 13.05 7.23 -4.37
C GLY A 24 13.13 7.62 -2.88
N VAL A 25 12.17 7.21 -2.06
CA VAL A 25 12.04 7.67 -0.67
C VAL A 25 12.63 6.64 0.29
N LYS A 26 13.48 7.08 1.23
CA LYS A 26 14.11 6.18 2.22
C LYS A 26 13.11 5.43 3.11
N GLN A 27 11.98 6.07 3.45
CA GLN A 27 10.92 5.48 4.26
C GLN A 27 9.58 6.14 3.97
N ALA A 28 8.58 5.32 3.65
CA ALA A 28 7.20 5.72 3.50
C ALA A 28 6.29 4.75 4.26
N VAL A 29 5.26 5.30 4.90
CA VAL A 29 4.12 4.55 5.44
C VAL A 29 2.91 4.95 4.63
N VAL A 30 2.26 3.95 4.03
CA VAL A 30 1.06 4.15 3.22
C VAL A 30 -0.04 3.32 3.85
N THR A 31 -1.22 3.94 3.99
CA THR A 31 -2.42 3.26 4.48
C THR A 31 -3.41 3.13 3.34
N THR A 32 -4.12 2.01 3.30
CA THR A 32 -5.15 1.70 2.31
C THR A 32 -6.18 0.78 2.93
N THR A 33 -7.40 0.81 2.42
CA THR A 33 -8.40 -0.23 2.67
C THR A 33 -8.34 -1.39 1.66
N ASP A 34 -7.70 -1.19 0.51
CA ASP A 34 -7.60 -2.19 -0.57
C ASP A 34 -6.15 -2.38 -1.06
N TRP A 35 -5.69 -3.63 -1.06
CA TRP A 35 -4.39 -4.00 -1.60
C TRP A 35 -4.31 -3.92 -3.12
N GLY A 36 -5.45 -3.94 -3.82
CA GLY A 36 -5.56 -3.80 -5.27
C GLY A 36 -5.10 -2.44 -5.80
N ASP A 37 -5.01 -1.44 -4.93
CA ASP A 37 -4.51 -0.12 -5.29
C ASP A 37 -3.00 -0.09 -5.55
N PHE A 38 -2.27 -1.12 -5.10
CA PHE A 38 -0.83 -1.25 -5.25
C PHE A 38 -0.46 -2.34 -6.23
N THR A 39 0.57 -2.09 -7.03
CA THR A 39 1.09 -3.12 -7.94
C THR A 39 1.67 -4.30 -7.14
N PRO A 40 1.57 -5.53 -7.64
CA PRO A 40 2.19 -6.70 -7.00
C PRO A 40 3.69 -6.51 -6.73
N ARG A 41 4.40 -5.86 -7.67
CA ARG A 41 5.83 -5.54 -7.53
C ARG A 41 6.10 -4.67 -6.31
N PHE A 42 5.32 -3.61 -6.11
CA PHE A 42 5.50 -2.71 -4.96
C PHE A 42 5.19 -3.42 -3.64
N ARG A 43 4.16 -4.27 -3.60
CA ARG A 43 3.82 -5.04 -2.40
C ARG A 43 4.91 -6.06 -2.03
N ALA A 44 5.63 -6.61 -3.01
CA ALA A 44 6.71 -7.57 -2.76
C ALA A 44 7.96 -6.93 -2.13
N THR A 45 8.15 -5.61 -2.27
CA THR A 45 9.29 -4.89 -1.69
C THR A 45 8.93 -4.18 -0.38
N ALA A 46 7.64 -4.00 -0.10
CA ALA A 46 7.14 -3.39 1.11
C ALA A 46 6.97 -4.40 2.25
N ARG A 47 7.04 -3.92 3.50
CA ARG A 47 6.50 -4.67 4.64
C ARG A 47 5.01 -4.35 4.78
N CYS A 48 4.18 -5.38 4.68
CA CYS A 48 2.73 -5.24 4.72
C CYS A 48 2.20 -5.55 6.13
N TYR A 49 1.35 -4.67 6.63
CA TYR A 49 0.68 -4.81 7.91
C TYR A 49 -0.82 -4.68 7.73
N ARG A 50 -1.58 -5.56 8.37
CA ARG A 50 -3.04 -5.44 8.47
C ARG A 50 -3.38 -4.86 9.83
N VAL A 51 -4.21 -3.83 9.84
CA VAL A 51 -4.75 -3.23 11.07
C VAL A 51 -6.22 -3.61 11.18
N ALA A 52 -6.58 -4.31 12.25
CA ALA A 52 -7.96 -4.73 12.51
C ALA A 52 -8.23 -4.74 14.02
N GLY A 53 -9.37 -4.18 14.44
CA GLY A 53 -9.76 -4.17 15.86
C GLY A 53 -8.77 -3.48 16.80
N GLY A 54 -7.97 -2.53 16.31
CA GLY A 54 -6.90 -1.88 17.09
C GLY A 54 -5.62 -2.69 17.21
N CYS A 55 -5.55 -3.88 16.59
CA CYS A 55 -4.35 -4.71 16.53
C CYS A 55 -3.65 -4.56 15.17
N ILE A 56 -2.34 -4.75 15.16
CA ILE A 56 -1.49 -4.73 13.96
C ILE A 56 -0.86 -6.11 13.80
N GLU A 57 -1.04 -6.71 12.63
CA GLU A 57 -0.51 -8.02 12.28
C GLU A 57 0.32 -7.91 11.00
N GLU A 58 1.50 -8.53 10.98
CA GLU A 58 2.31 -8.63 9.75
C GLU A 58 1.61 -9.59 8.77
N SER A 59 1.49 -9.17 7.51
CA SER A 59 0.80 -9.93 6.46
C SER A 59 1.80 -10.27 5.35
N ASN A 60 2.14 -11.55 5.22
CA ASN A 60 3.11 -12.02 4.22
C ASN A 60 2.53 -12.18 2.81
N GLU A 61 1.21 -12.16 2.66
CA GLU A 61 0.51 -12.09 1.38
C GLU A 61 -0.77 -11.27 1.56
N PRO A 62 -1.19 -10.47 0.57
CA PRO A 62 -2.53 -9.95 0.56
C PRO A 62 -3.45 -11.14 0.26
N SER A 63 -3.95 -11.78 1.31
CA SER A 63 -5.06 -12.71 1.21
C SER A 63 -6.22 -11.95 0.54
N GLN A 64 -6.40 -12.14 -0.76
CA GLN A 64 -7.64 -11.75 -1.42
C GLN A 64 -8.74 -12.62 -0.82
N PRO A 65 -9.81 -12.05 -0.24
CA PRO A 65 -11.01 -12.84 -0.01
C PRO A 65 -11.64 -13.16 -1.37
N GLU A 66 -12.10 -14.40 -1.54
CA GLU A 66 -13.01 -14.82 -2.62
C GLU A 66 -14.31 -14.00 -2.63
#